data_AF-A0A183J288-F1
#
_entry.id   AF-A0A183J288-F1
#
_cell.length_a   1.000
_cell.length_b   1.000
_cell.length_c   1.000
_cell.angle_alpha   90.00
_cell.angle_beta   90.00
_cell.angle_gamma   90.00
#
_symmetry.space_group_name_H-M   'P 1'
#
loop_
_entity.id
_entity.type
_entity.pdbx_description
1 polymer ?
#
loop_
_entity_poly.entity_id
_entity_poly.type
_entity_poly.pdbx_seq_one_letter_code
_entity_poly.pdbx_strand_id
1 'polypeptide(L)'
;MDPALESLFKSSGFCFDNYGRNAALKKMGIIPPKALSTGTTIAGTLFKDGVVLGADSRATNGQVIADKHCIKLHYLSDSIFACGAGTAADLDQVTAMLRANLTLMELNTRRKPRVISALRIAKQHLFKYMGYVGAYLIIAGFDCTGAHLYSVHAHGSTSKDPFIADGKV
;
A
#
# COMPACT_ATOMS: atom_id res chain seq x y z
N MET A 1 13.10 23.82 -23.54
CA MET A 1 11.87 23.05 -23.86
C MET A 1 10.86 24.03 -24.41
N ASP A 2 10.09 23.63 -25.41
CA ASP A 2 9.09 24.49 -26.06
C ASP A 2 7.91 24.79 -25.10
N PRO A 3 7.62 26.07 -24.79
CA PRO A 3 6.52 26.45 -23.89
C PRO A 3 5.15 25.91 -24.30
N ALA A 4 4.94 25.59 -25.58
CA ALA A 4 3.70 25.03 -26.08
C ALA A 4 3.46 23.58 -25.58
N LEU A 5 4.52 22.77 -25.48
CA LEU A 5 4.49 21.39 -25.00
C LEU A 5 4.22 21.32 -23.48
N GLU A 6 4.70 22.32 -22.73
CA GLU A 6 4.53 22.40 -21.28
C GLU A 6 3.07 22.69 -20.87
N SER A 7 2.29 23.33 -21.75
CA SER A 7 0.85 23.56 -21.56
C SER A 7 -0.01 22.32 -21.81
N LEU A 8 0.41 21.44 -22.73
CA LEU A 8 -0.33 20.24 -23.12
C LEU A 8 -0.32 19.15 -22.03
N PHE A 9 0.76 19.08 -21.25
CA PHE A 9 0.91 18.14 -20.13
C PHE A 9 0.44 18.70 -18.78
N LYS A 10 0.18 20.01 -18.69
CA LYS A 10 -0.34 20.65 -17.47
C LYS A 10 -1.83 20.35 -17.22
N SER A 11 -2.57 19.88 -18.23
CA SER A 11 -4.00 19.60 -18.14
C SER A 11 -4.36 18.11 -18.01
N SER A 12 -3.41 17.18 -18.25
CA SER A 12 -3.65 15.75 -18.07
C SER A 12 -3.19 15.30 -16.69
N GLY A 13 -4.02 14.55 -15.96
CA GLY A 13 -3.63 13.91 -14.69
C GLY A 13 -2.53 12.85 -14.81
N PHE A 14 -1.93 12.70 -16.00
CA PHE A 14 -0.83 11.78 -16.29
C PHE A 14 0.43 12.57 -16.70
N CYS A 15 1.54 12.30 -16.01
CA CYS A 15 2.87 12.80 -16.35
C CYS A 15 3.71 11.64 -16.90
N PHE A 16 4.13 11.75 -18.16
CA PHE A 16 4.92 10.72 -18.84
C PHE A 16 6.41 11.08 -18.97
N ASP A 17 6.88 12.10 -18.26
CA ASP A 17 8.26 12.60 -18.35
C ASP A 17 9.28 11.50 -18.01
N ASN A 18 8.97 10.69 -16.99
CA ASN A 18 9.79 9.54 -16.61
C ASN A 18 9.85 8.46 -17.69
N TYR A 19 8.76 8.25 -18.42
CA TYR A 19 8.75 7.32 -19.56
C TYR A 19 9.64 7.84 -20.69
N GLY A 20 9.49 9.11 -21.06
CA GLY A 20 10.32 9.76 -22.08
C GLY A 20 11.81 9.72 -21.73
N ARG A 21 12.17 10.07 -20.48
CA ARG A 21 13.53 9.95 -19.95
C ARG A 21 14.07 8.53 -20.08
N ASN A 22 13.31 7.53 -19.61
CA ASN A 22 13.73 6.13 -19.67
C ASN A 22 13.94 5.63 -21.11
N ALA A 23 13.08 6.05 -22.05
CA ALA A 23 13.22 5.74 -23.47
C ALA A 23 14.50 6.34 -24.08
N ALA A 24 14.84 7.58 -23.72
CA ALA A 24 16.08 8.23 -24.15
C ALA A 24 17.32 7.53 -23.59
N LEU A 25 17.31 7.18 -22.29
CA LEU A 25 18.42 6.46 -21.64
C LEU A 25 18.66 5.10 -22.30
N LYS A 26 17.58 4.39 -22.67
CA LYS A 26 17.68 3.12 -23.40
C LYS A 26 18.33 3.31 -24.78
N LYS A 27 18.01 4.38 -25.50
CA LYS A 27 18.67 4.74 -26.78
C LYS A 27 20.15 5.08 -26.61
N MET A 28 20.53 5.64 -25.46
CA MET A 28 21.93 5.91 -25.09
C MET A 28 22.70 4.66 -24.63
N GLY A 29 22.11 3.47 -24.72
CA GLY A 29 22.76 2.21 -24.34
C GLY A 29 22.72 1.87 -22.85
N ILE A 30 21.98 2.64 -22.04
CA ILE A 30 21.81 2.32 -20.61
C ILE A 30 20.80 1.17 -20.46
N ILE A 31 21.24 0.11 -19.78
CA ILE A 31 20.44 -1.08 -19.52
C ILE A 31 19.49 -0.78 -18.35
N PRO A 32 18.17 -0.93 -18.52
CA PRO A 32 17.23 -0.74 -17.42
C PRO A 32 17.41 -1.84 -16.36
N PRO A 33 17.16 -1.53 -15.08
CA PRO A 33 17.21 -2.54 -14.03
C PRO A 33 16.18 -3.64 -14.31
N LYS A 34 16.54 -4.90 -14.02
CA LYS A 34 15.64 -6.04 -14.16
C LYS A 34 14.50 -5.90 -13.13
N ALA A 35 13.26 -5.90 -13.61
CA ALA A 35 12.10 -5.90 -12.73
C ALA A 35 12.09 -7.19 -11.89
N LEU A 36 11.95 -7.03 -10.57
CA LEU A 36 11.82 -8.14 -9.64
C LEU A 36 10.36 -8.58 -9.60
N SER A 37 10.10 -9.87 -9.86
CA SER A 37 8.75 -10.42 -9.72
C SER A 37 8.48 -10.69 -8.24
N THR A 38 7.61 -9.90 -7.64
CA THR A 38 7.23 -9.99 -6.22
C THR A 38 6.01 -10.88 -5.98
N GLY A 39 5.47 -11.57 -6.99
CA GLY A 39 4.24 -12.37 -6.87
C GLY A 39 2.96 -11.55 -6.69
N THR A 40 2.90 -10.76 -5.62
CA THR A 40 1.86 -9.79 -5.25
C THR A 40 2.33 -8.35 -5.46
N THR A 41 1.42 -7.48 -5.90
CA THR A 41 1.65 -6.03 -6.00
C THR A 41 0.48 -5.28 -5.37
N ILE A 42 0.80 -4.46 -4.38
CA ILE A 42 -0.13 -3.53 -3.74
C ILE A 42 0.38 -2.11 -3.89
N ALA A 43 -0.52 -1.15 -4.04
CA ALA A 43 -0.18 0.25 -4.18
C ALA A 43 -1.24 1.15 -3.58
N GLY A 44 -0.84 2.37 -3.23
CA GLY A 44 -1.75 3.41 -2.79
C GLY A 44 -1.26 4.79 -3.19
N THR A 45 -2.17 5.73 -3.32
CA THR A 45 -1.84 7.14 -3.57
C THR A 45 -2.86 8.08 -2.94
N LEU A 46 -2.36 9.19 -2.41
CA LEU A 46 -3.17 10.30 -1.92
C LEU A 46 -3.61 11.18 -3.09
N PHE A 47 -4.85 11.65 -3.04
CA PHE A 47 -5.36 12.71 -3.91
C PHE A 47 -6.01 13.80 -3.06
N LYS A 48 -6.45 14.89 -3.69
CA LYS A 48 -6.95 16.10 -3.01
C LYS A 48 -7.95 15.79 -1.88
N ASP A 49 -8.89 14.89 -2.14
CA ASP A 49 -10.04 14.64 -1.26
C ASP A 49 -10.05 13.20 -0.71
N GLY A 50 -8.94 12.47 -0.78
CA GLY A 50 -8.92 11.09 -0.31
C GLY A 50 -7.66 10.28 -0.61
N VAL A 51 -7.84 8.96 -0.56
CA VAL A 51 -6.80 7.98 -0.85
C VAL A 51 -7.38 6.86 -1.70
N VAL A 52 -6.59 6.39 -2.66
CA VAL A 52 -6.90 5.23 -3.49
C VAL A 52 -5.94 4.11 -3.11
N LEU A 53 -6.47 2.90 -2.98
CA LEU A 53 -5.70 1.68 -2.82
C LEU A 53 -5.97 0.75 -4.02
N GLY A 54 -4.94 0.06 -4.47
CA GLY A 54 -5.02 -0.92 -5.55
C GLY A 54 -4.18 -2.15 -5.23
N ALA A 55 -4.69 -3.32 -5.59
CA ALA A 55 -3.99 -4.59 -5.43
C ALA A 55 -4.32 -5.52 -6.61
N ASP A 56 -3.38 -6.40 -6.96
CA ASP A 56 -3.64 -7.47 -7.91
C ASP A 56 -4.44 -8.61 -7.26
N SER A 57 -5.16 -9.40 -8.06
CA SER A 57 -6.03 -10.49 -7.56
C SER A 57 -5.39 -11.88 -7.59
N ARG A 58 -4.15 -12.00 -8.05
CA ARG A 58 -3.47 -13.29 -8.19
C ARG A 58 -2.82 -13.70 -6.87
N ALA A 59 -3.04 -14.93 -6.42
CA ALA A 59 -2.30 -15.57 -5.34
C ALA A 59 -1.58 -16.82 -5.86
N THR A 60 -0.32 -16.99 -5.44
CA THR A 60 0.53 -18.09 -5.87
C THR A 60 1.01 -18.89 -4.67
N ASN A 61 1.13 -20.20 -4.83
CA ASN A 61 1.86 -21.07 -3.91
C ASN A 61 3.08 -21.63 -4.66
N GLY A 62 4.24 -21.04 -4.40
CA GLY A 62 5.43 -21.26 -5.23
C GLY A 62 5.18 -20.80 -6.68
N GLN A 63 5.41 -21.69 -7.64
CA GLN A 63 5.23 -21.39 -9.08
C GLN A 63 3.80 -21.62 -9.58
N VAL A 64 2.89 -22.10 -8.73
CA VAL A 64 1.52 -22.43 -9.12
C VAL A 64 0.58 -21.30 -8.70
N ILE A 65 -0.30 -20.87 -9.59
CA ILE A 65 -1.39 -19.95 -9.26
C ILE A 65 -2.42 -20.73 -8.44
N ALA A 66 -2.52 -20.41 -7.15
CA ALA A 66 -3.46 -21.03 -6.24
C ALA A 66 -4.86 -20.41 -6.36
N ASP A 67 -4.92 -19.09 -6.57
CA ASP A 67 -6.17 -18.35 -6.77
C ASP A 67 -5.96 -17.18 -7.74
N LYS A 68 -6.93 -16.96 -8.64
CA LYS A 68 -6.94 -15.86 -9.61
C LYS A 68 -7.73 -14.65 -9.14
N HIS A 69 -8.55 -14.82 -8.10
CA HIS A 69 -9.53 -13.84 -7.61
C HIS A 69 -9.37 -13.55 -6.10
N CYS A 70 -8.16 -13.68 -5.59
CA CYS A 70 -7.84 -13.40 -4.19
C CYS A 70 -8.01 -11.90 -3.89
N ILE A 71 -8.74 -11.59 -2.82
CA ILE A 71 -8.93 -10.23 -2.34
C ILE A 71 -7.82 -9.89 -1.34
N LYS A 72 -6.98 -8.90 -1.68
CA LYS A 72 -5.89 -8.41 -0.82
C LYS A 72 -6.21 -7.11 -0.07
N LEU A 73 -7.42 -6.61 -0.27
CA LEU A 73 -7.97 -5.44 0.39
C LEU A 73 -8.78 -5.87 1.61
N HIS A 74 -8.30 -5.52 2.79
CA HIS A 74 -8.91 -5.87 4.06
C HIS A 74 -9.59 -4.65 4.67
N TYR A 75 -10.85 -4.82 5.03
CA TYR A 75 -11.63 -3.82 5.76
C TYR A 75 -11.20 -3.75 7.23
N LEU A 76 -10.87 -2.55 7.72
CA LEU A 76 -10.50 -2.33 9.13
C LEU A 76 -11.56 -1.51 9.88
N SER A 77 -12.09 -0.45 9.27
CA SER A 77 -13.23 0.34 9.77
C SER A 77 -13.91 1.07 8.60
N ASP A 78 -15.02 1.76 8.86
CA ASP A 78 -15.78 2.54 7.84
C ASP A 78 -14.91 3.52 7.04
N SER A 79 -13.77 3.93 7.59
CA SER A 79 -12.88 4.95 7.01
C SER A 79 -11.45 4.46 6.81
N ILE A 80 -11.15 3.18 7.08
CA ILE A 80 -9.79 2.64 7.07
C ILE A 80 -9.78 1.26 6.39
N PHE A 81 -8.91 1.11 5.40
CA PHE A 81 -8.62 -0.14 4.71
C PHE A 81 -7.12 -0.44 4.76
N ALA A 82 -6.78 -1.71 4.60
CA ALA A 82 -5.39 -2.15 4.45
C ALA A 82 -5.22 -3.04 3.23
N CYS A 83 -4.15 -2.84 2.48
CA CYS A 83 -3.67 -3.82 1.50
C CYS A 83 -2.59 -4.69 2.13
N GLY A 84 -2.65 -6.00 1.87
CA GLY A 84 -1.68 -6.96 2.37
C GLY A 84 -0.77 -7.54 1.29
N ALA A 85 0.52 -7.68 1.60
CA ALA A 85 1.49 -8.48 0.87
C ALA A 85 2.29 -9.39 1.83
N GLY A 86 2.76 -10.52 1.31
CA GLY A 86 3.53 -11.50 2.09
C GLY A 86 2.75 -12.77 2.41
N THR A 87 2.93 -13.31 3.61
CA THR A 87 2.30 -14.57 4.01
C THR A 87 0.81 -14.35 4.21
N ALA A 88 -0.04 -15.03 3.41
CA ALA A 88 -1.48 -14.78 3.41
C ALA A 88 -2.13 -14.99 4.79
N ALA A 89 -1.78 -16.07 5.49
CA ALA A 89 -2.31 -16.36 6.82
C ALA A 89 -1.94 -15.30 7.87
N ASP A 90 -0.70 -14.80 7.83
CA ASP A 90 -0.24 -13.73 8.72
C ASP A 90 -1.03 -12.44 8.48
N LEU A 91 -1.29 -12.11 7.20
CA LEU A 91 -2.08 -10.94 6.82
C LEU A 91 -3.52 -11.03 7.34
N ASP A 92 -4.18 -12.17 7.13
CA ASP A 92 -5.56 -12.37 7.60
C ASP A 92 -5.65 -12.23 9.12
N GLN A 93 -4.69 -12.81 9.84
CA GLN A 93 -4.70 -12.76 11.30
C GLN A 93 -4.37 -11.36 11.84
N VAL A 94 -3.37 -10.68 11.27
CA VAL A 94 -3.01 -9.31 11.67
C VAL A 94 -4.13 -8.34 11.35
N THR A 95 -4.75 -8.43 10.17
CA THR A 95 -5.85 -7.54 9.79
C THR A 95 -7.11 -7.80 10.62
N ALA A 96 -7.44 -9.06 10.94
CA ALA A 96 -8.52 -9.40 11.86
C ALA A 96 -8.27 -8.81 13.26
N MET A 97 -7.04 -8.92 13.78
CA MET A 97 -6.64 -8.33 15.05
C MET A 97 -6.77 -6.79 15.02
N LEU A 98 -6.31 -6.14 13.95
CA LEU A 98 -6.44 -4.69 13.80
C LEU A 98 -7.90 -4.26 13.79
N ARG A 99 -8.74 -4.91 12.98
CA ARG A 99 -10.18 -4.64 12.91
C ARG A 99 -10.85 -4.77 14.29
N ALA A 100 -10.54 -5.83 15.03
CA ALA A 100 -11.10 -6.06 16.36
C ALA A 100 -10.71 -4.94 17.35
N ASN A 101 -9.44 -4.53 17.37
CA ASN A 101 -8.97 -3.46 18.24
C ASN A 101 -9.57 -2.10 17.87
N LEU A 102 -9.69 -1.78 16.58
CA LEU A 102 -10.30 -0.53 16.13
C LEU A 102 -11.80 -0.49 16.45
N THR A 103 -12.51 -1.60 16.24
CA THR A 103 -13.93 -1.73 16.59
C THR A 103 -14.12 -1.53 18.10
N LEU A 104 -13.29 -2.16 18.92
CA LEU A 104 -13.34 -2.00 20.37
C LEU A 104 -13.05 -0.54 20.80
N MET A 105 -12.06 0.10 20.17
CA MET A 105 -11.72 1.50 20.41
C MET A 105 -12.89 2.42 20.05
N GLU A 106 -13.55 2.17 18.93
CA GLU A 106 -14.73 2.93 18.47
C GLU A 106 -15.90 2.78 19.44
N LEU A 107 -16.22 1.56 19.88
CA LEU A 107 -17.27 1.30 20.85
C LEU A 107 -17.00 1.97 22.21
N ASN A 108 -15.76 1.91 22.69
CA ASN A 108 -15.37 2.49 23.98
C ASN A 108 -15.36 4.02 23.96
N THR A 109 -14.88 4.63 22.86
CA THR A 109 -14.74 6.08 22.76
C THR A 109 -15.96 6.77 22.13
N ARG A 110 -16.85 5.99 21.51
CA ARG A 110 -17.98 6.47 20.67
C ARG A 110 -17.53 7.43 19.58
N ARG A 111 -16.33 7.22 19.03
CA ARG A 111 -15.71 8.05 18.00
C ARG A 111 -15.05 7.15 16.96
N LYS A 112 -15.09 7.59 15.71
CA LYS A 112 -14.40 6.90 14.61
C LYS A 112 -12.90 6.82 14.91
N PRO A 113 -12.27 5.65 14.68
CA PRO A 113 -10.84 5.49 14.91
C PRO A 113 -10.03 6.34 13.93
N ARG A 114 -8.85 6.80 14.36
CA ARG A 114 -7.90 7.50 13.49
C ARG A 114 -7.01 6.51 12.75
N VAL A 115 -6.52 6.87 11.55
CA VAL A 115 -5.63 6.00 10.75
C VAL A 115 -4.35 5.68 11.51
N ILE A 116 -3.83 6.66 12.26
CA ILE A 116 -2.63 6.51 13.09
C ILE A 116 -2.79 5.45 14.20
N SER A 117 -4.01 5.20 14.68
CA SER A 117 -4.26 4.16 15.69
C SER A 117 -4.02 2.78 15.11
N ALA A 118 -4.52 2.52 13.90
CA ALA A 118 -4.30 1.27 13.18
C ALA A 118 -2.79 1.05 12.92
N LEU A 119 -2.10 2.10 12.45
CA LEU A 119 -0.65 2.09 12.23
C LEU A 119 0.11 1.70 13.51
N ARG A 120 -0.25 2.32 14.64
CA ARG A 120 0.43 2.09 15.91
C ARG A 120 0.27 0.67 16.41
N ILE A 121 -0.94 0.11 16.33
CA ILE A 121 -1.20 -1.27 16.74
C ILE A 121 -0.44 -2.24 15.83
N ALA A 122 -0.48 -2.02 14.51
CA ALA A 122 0.21 -2.87 13.53
C ALA A 122 1.72 -2.90 13.77
N LYS A 123 2.36 -1.73 13.86
CA LYS A 123 3.82 -1.65 14.03
C LYS A 123 4.28 -2.25 15.36
N GLN A 124 3.53 -2.05 16.45
CA GLN A 124 3.87 -2.61 17.76
C GLN A 124 3.76 -4.13 17.77
N HIS A 125 2.71 -4.66 17.14
CA HIS A 125 2.53 -6.10 17.00
C HIS A 125 3.65 -6.71 16.15
N LEU A 126 3.90 -6.18 14.95
CA LEU A 126 4.92 -6.72 14.04
C LEU A 126 6.33 -6.62 14.61
N PHE A 127 6.68 -5.48 15.24
CA PHE A 127 7.97 -5.31 15.90
C PHE A 127 8.18 -6.32 17.04
N LYS A 128 7.12 -6.64 17.81
CA LYS A 128 7.21 -7.65 18.89
C LYS A 128 7.69 -9.00 18.38
N TYR A 129 7.32 -9.36 17.15
CA TYR A 129 7.73 -10.62 16.51
C TYR A 129 8.97 -10.47 15.62
N MET A 130 9.67 -9.33 15.64
CA MET A 130 10.98 -9.14 14.99
C MET A 130 11.07 -9.65 13.53
N GLY A 131 9.97 -9.55 12.78
CA GLY A 131 9.90 -10.02 11.38
C GLY A 131 9.50 -11.48 11.18
N TYR A 132 9.23 -12.27 12.22
CA TYR A 132 8.71 -13.64 12.09
C TYR A 132 7.28 -13.68 11.54
N VAL A 133 6.48 -12.64 11.78
CA VAL A 133 5.17 -12.45 11.17
C VAL A 133 5.38 -11.75 9.82
N GLY A 134 5.20 -12.48 8.72
CA GLY A 134 5.55 -12.07 7.36
C GLY A 134 4.53 -11.16 6.69
N ALA A 135 3.95 -10.20 7.42
CA ALA A 135 2.93 -9.28 6.95
C ALA A 135 3.53 -7.92 6.55
N TYR A 136 3.25 -7.51 5.32
CA TYR A 136 3.59 -6.20 4.77
C TYR A 136 2.28 -5.50 4.44
N LEU A 137 2.06 -4.32 5.03
CA LEU A 137 0.76 -3.65 4.99
C LEU A 137 0.90 -2.25 4.44
N ILE A 138 0.00 -1.88 3.52
CA ILE A 138 -0.31 -0.47 3.24
C ILE A 138 -1.61 -0.17 3.97
N ILE A 139 -1.56 0.68 5.00
CA ILE A 139 -2.73 1.13 5.76
C ILE A 139 -3.11 2.51 5.27
N ALA A 140 -4.34 2.66 4.82
CA ALA A 140 -4.84 3.94 4.34
C ALA A 140 -6.25 4.22 4.83
N GLY A 141 -6.56 5.50 4.95
CA GLY A 141 -7.89 5.93 5.34
C GLY A 141 -8.04 7.44 5.33
N PHE A 142 -9.23 7.89 5.69
CA PHE A 142 -9.57 9.29 5.83
C PHE A 142 -10.15 9.54 7.21
N ASP A 143 -9.45 10.33 8.03
CA ASP A 143 -9.93 10.69 9.37
C ASP A 143 -10.15 12.20 9.49
N CYS A 144 -10.47 12.67 10.70
CA CYS A 144 -10.73 14.09 10.95
C CYS A 144 -9.53 15.03 10.69
N THR A 145 -8.34 14.48 10.44
CA THR A 145 -7.15 15.24 10.06
C THR A 145 -6.81 15.12 8.57
N GLY A 146 -7.63 14.41 7.79
CA GLY A 146 -7.49 14.25 6.34
C GLY A 146 -7.16 12.82 5.90
N ALA A 147 -6.72 12.70 4.65
CA ALA A 147 -6.30 11.43 4.06
C ALA A 147 -4.89 11.05 4.54
N HIS A 148 -4.70 9.78 4.89
CA HIS A 148 -3.38 9.25 5.24
C HIS A 148 -3.10 7.93 4.54
N LEU A 149 -1.84 7.76 4.19
CA LEU A 149 -1.30 6.58 3.53
C LEU A 149 0.01 6.21 4.23
N TYR A 150 0.05 5.01 4.79
CA TYR A 150 1.19 4.50 5.56
C TYR A 150 1.61 3.13 5.06
N SER A 151 2.92 2.87 5.05
CA SER A 151 3.47 1.51 4.92
C SER A 151 3.84 0.97 6.31
N VAL A 152 3.73 -0.34 6.48
CA VAL A 152 4.24 -1.08 7.63
C VAL A 152 4.89 -2.35 7.11
N HIS A 153 6.19 -2.50 7.34
CA HIS A 153 6.91 -3.70 6.97
C HIS A 153 6.94 -4.70 8.14
N ALA A 154 7.19 -5.98 7.84
CA ALA A 154 7.16 -7.09 8.82
C ALA A 154 8.03 -6.87 10.08
N HIS A 155 9.10 -6.09 9.96
CA HIS A 155 9.99 -5.74 11.08
C HIS A 155 9.54 -4.50 11.88
N GLY A 156 8.36 -3.95 11.59
CA GLY A 156 7.75 -2.85 12.33
C GLY A 156 8.17 -1.43 11.89
N SER A 157 9.02 -1.28 10.86
CA SER A 157 9.31 0.03 10.28
C SER A 157 8.07 0.60 9.58
N THR A 158 7.93 1.91 9.59
CA THR A 158 6.78 2.61 9.00
C THR A 158 7.21 3.85 8.24
N SER A 159 6.60 4.11 7.08
CA SER A 159 6.74 5.38 6.34
C SER A 159 5.37 6.02 6.07
N LYS A 160 5.37 7.34 5.81
CA LYS A 160 4.20 8.11 5.37
C LYS A 160 4.59 8.81 4.08
N ASP A 161 3.93 8.45 2.98
CA ASP A 161 4.29 8.93 1.65
C ASP A 161 3.04 9.27 0.83
N PRO A 162 3.14 10.18 -0.15
CA PRO A 162 2.01 10.53 -1.04
C PRO A 162 1.62 9.39 -1.99
N PHE A 163 2.53 8.47 -2.27
CA PHE A 163 2.28 7.25 -3.02
C PHE A 163 3.19 6.14 -2.49
N ILE A 164 2.68 4.91 -2.48
CA ILE A 164 3.39 3.73 -1.98
C ILE A 164 3.11 2.59 -2.95
N ALA A 165 4.13 1.79 -3.26
CA ALA A 165 4.00 0.50 -3.92
C ALA A 165 4.83 -0.51 -3.14
N ASP A 166 4.24 -1.67 -2.87
CA ASP A 166 4.91 -2.75 -2.13
C ASP A 166 4.51 -4.12 -2.69
N GLY A 167 5.30 -5.12 -2.34
CA GLY A 167 5.16 -6.50 -2.79
C GLY A 167 6.27 -7.36 -2.19
N LYS A 168 5.96 -8.60 -1.83
CA LYS A 168 6.95 -9.52 -1.25
C LYS A 168 7.25 -10.66 -2.22
N VAL A 169 8.49 -10.72 -2.70
CA VAL A 169 9.07 -11.84 -3.47
C VAL A 169 8.88 -13.17 -2.76
#